data_AF-A0A7N5K631-F1
#
_entry.id   AF-A0A7N5K631-F1
#
_cell.length_a   1.000
_cell.length_b   1.000
_cell.length_c   1.000
_cell.angle_alpha   90.00
_cell.angle_beta   90.00
_cell.angle_gamma   90.00
#
_symmetry.space_group_name_H-M   'P 1'
#
loop_
_entity.id
_entity.type
_entity.pdbx_description
1 polymer ?
#
loop_
_entity_poly.entity_id
_entity_poly.type
_entity_poly.pdbx_seq_one_letter_code
_entity_poly.pdbx_strand_id
1 'polypeptide(L)'
;MDKHFLMVFFLCCFIVAATSLKCMTCHLRTRTDRCRRGFGFCVAQKFESCMTLKIFQGNILQLSYMVCQKFCRDLTFDLNNRTYVHKCCKHNFCNLKI
;
A
#
# COMPACT_ATOMS: atom_id res chain seq x y z
N MET A 1 -0.89 -23.38 36.99
CA MET A 1 -1.55 -22.05 36.87
C MET A 1 -1.53 -21.56 35.41
N ASP A 2 -1.57 -22.48 34.44
CA ASP A 2 -1.00 -22.20 33.10
C ASP A 2 -2.04 -22.10 31.98
N LYS A 3 -3.25 -22.64 32.20
CA LYS A 3 -4.29 -22.70 31.16
C LYS A 3 -4.85 -21.32 30.80
N HIS A 4 -5.01 -20.43 31.79
CA HIS A 4 -5.46 -19.05 31.55
C HIS A 4 -4.39 -18.20 30.85
N PHE A 5 -3.12 -18.39 31.20
CA PHE A 5 -2.01 -17.72 30.54
C PHE A 5 -1.87 -18.14 29.07
N LEU A 6 -1.98 -19.43 28.78
CA LEU A 6 -1.99 -19.96 27.40
C LEU A 6 -3.18 -19.41 26.60
N MET A 7 -4.36 -19.33 27.21
CA MET A 7 -5.55 -18.82 26.54
C MET A 7 -5.44 -17.32 26.22
N VAL A 8 -4.93 -16.52 27.18
CA VAL A 8 -4.68 -15.09 26.98
C VAL A 8 -3.60 -14.85 25.93
N PHE A 9 -2.52 -15.66 25.94
CA PHE A 9 -1.47 -15.58 24.94
C PHE A 9 -1.99 -15.87 23.53
N PHE A 10 -2.77 -16.93 23.36
CA PHE A 10 -3.43 -17.24 22.08
C PHE A 10 -4.33 -16.09 21.61
N LEU A 11 -5.19 -15.56 22.48
CA LEU A 11 -6.05 -14.42 22.18
C LEU A 11 -5.26 -13.18 21.74
N CYS A 12 -4.19 -12.83 22.46
CA CYS A 12 -3.32 -11.71 22.10
C CYS A 12 -2.66 -11.89 20.73
N CYS A 13 -2.17 -13.09 20.41
CA CYS A 13 -1.60 -13.40 19.10
C CYS A 13 -2.64 -13.25 17.97
N PHE A 14 -3.88 -13.69 18.19
CA PHE A 14 -4.96 -13.55 17.21
C PHE A 14 -5.35 -12.07 16.96
N ILE A 15 -5.38 -11.25 18.00
CA ILE A 15 -5.72 -9.82 17.88
C ILE A 15 -4.64 -9.06 17.08
N VAL A 16 -3.35 -9.33 17.34
CA VAL A 16 -2.24 -8.69 16.62
C VAL A 16 -2.29 -9.04 15.13
N ALA A 17 -2.57 -10.30 14.78
CA ALA A 17 -2.71 -10.73 13.39
C ALA A 17 -3.90 -10.05 12.67
N ALA A 18 -5.00 -9.78 13.38
CA ALA A 18 -6.20 -9.17 12.80
C ALA A 18 -6.06 -7.67 12.47
N THR A 19 -5.17 -6.95 13.15
CA THR A 19 -5.02 -5.48 13.03
C THR A 19 -4.05 -5.04 11.93
N SER A 20 -3.42 -5.97 11.22
CA SER A 20 -2.37 -5.63 10.27
C SER A 20 -2.96 -5.06 8.96
N LEU A 21 -2.60 -3.82 8.62
CA LEU A 21 -3.08 -3.11 7.43
C LEU A 21 -2.63 -3.84 6.15
N LYS A 22 -3.57 -4.19 5.28
CA LYS A 22 -3.29 -4.83 3.98
C LYS A 22 -3.40 -3.81 2.85
N CYS A 23 -2.45 -3.82 1.92
CA CYS A 23 -2.43 -2.91 0.77
C CYS A 23 -2.32 -3.71 -0.52
N MET A 24 -2.97 -3.26 -1.59
CA MET A 24 -2.78 -3.85 -2.91
C MET A 24 -1.36 -3.55 -3.41
N THR A 25 -0.73 -4.50 -4.06
CA THR A 25 0.57 -4.29 -4.71
C THR A 25 0.45 -4.34 -6.22
N CYS A 26 1.17 -3.43 -6.88
CA CYS A 26 1.44 -3.48 -8.30
C CYS A 26 2.66 -2.62 -8.59
N HIS A 27 3.72 -3.21 -9.13
CA HIS A 27 4.95 -2.49 -9.46
C HIS A 27 4.92 -1.88 -10.86
N LEU A 28 3.99 -2.26 -11.72
CA LEU A 28 3.93 -1.70 -13.06
C LEU A 28 2.51 -1.79 -13.60
N ARG A 29 1.74 -0.71 -13.45
CA ARG A 29 0.45 -0.53 -14.11
C ARG A 29 0.60 0.50 -15.22
N THR A 30 0.28 0.08 -16.44
CA THR A 30 0.19 0.96 -17.63
C THR A 30 -1.28 1.33 -17.89
N ARG A 31 -1.52 2.22 -18.86
CA ARG A 31 -2.86 2.69 -19.25
C ARG A 31 -3.91 1.60 -19.49
N THR A 32 -3.52 0.38 -19.86
CA THR A 32 -4.39 -0.77 -20.14
C THR A 32 -5.04 -1.42 -18.89
N ASP A 33 -5.10 -0.71 -17.76
CA ASP A 33 -5.67 -1.09 -16.45
C ASP A 33 -5.21 -2.40 -15.79
N ARG A 34 -4.43 -3.24 -16.49
CA ARG A 34 -3.89 -4.48 -15.96
C ARG A 34 -2.55 -4.24 -15.27
N CYS A 35 -2.40 -4.75 -14.05
CA CYS A 35 -1.11 -4.85 -13.40
C CYS A 35 -0.20 -5.81 -14.16
N ARG A 36 0.96 -5.34 -14.64
CA ARG A 36 1.91 -6.14 -15.40
C ARG A 36 2.90 -6.89 -14.52
N ARG A 37 3.22 -6.37 -13.32
CA ARG A 37 4.22 -6.95 -12.42
C ARG A 37 3.88 -6.70 -10.95
N GLY A 38 4.12 -7.70 -10.10
CA GLY A 38 3.99 -7.55 -8.64
C GLY A 38 2.56 -7.43 -8.15
N PHE A 39 1.61 -8.01 -8.89
CA PHE A 39 0.22 -8.05 -8.45
C PHE A 39 0.07 -8.95 -7.22
N GLY A 40 -0.62 -8.46 -6.20
CA GLY A 40 -0.82 -9.17 -4.95
C GLY A 40 -1.20 -8.20 -3.84
N PHE A 41 -0.87 -8.55 -2.60
CA PHE A 41 -1.02 -7.65 -1.47
C PHE A 41 0.20 -7.73 -0.55
N CYS A 42 0.46 -6.63 0.15
CA CYS A 42 1.44 -6.58 1.22
C CYS A 42 0.72 -6.31 2.55
N VAL A 43 1.32 -6.78 3.63
CA VAL A 43 0.93 -6.45 5.00
C VAL A 43 1.87 -5.36 5.48
N ALA A 44 1.34 -4.18 5.76
CA ALA A 44 2.11 -3.01 6.15
C ALA A 44 2.80 -3.26 7.49
N GLN A 45 4.12 -3.02 7.53
CA GLN A 45 4.92 -3.08 8.73
C GLN A 45 4.84 -1.78 9.54
N LYS A 46 5.63 -1.70 10.62
CA LYS A 46 5.76 -0.49 11.43
C LYS A 46 6.12 0.71 10.56
N PHE A 47 5.37 1.79 10.69
CA PHE A 47 5.49 3.04 9.91
C PHE A 47 5.21 2.93 8.42
N GLU A 48 4.68 1.80 7.97
CA GLU A 48 4.19 1.66 6.60
C GLU A 48 2.71 2.02 6.50
N SER A 49 2.32 2.52 5.34
CA SER A 49 0.93 2.63 4.93
C SER A 49 0.79 2.31 3.46
N CYS A 50 -0.44 2.15 2.98
CA CYS A 50 -0.67 1.95 1.56
C CYS A 50 -0.34 3.23 0.80
N MET A 51 0.30 3.06 -0.35
CA MET A 51 0.72 4.16 -1.22
C MET A 51 0.34 3.86 -2.66
N THR A 52 -0.03 4.93 -3.37
CA THR A 52 -0.14 4.96 -4.83
C THR A 52 0.80 6.03 -5.37
N LEU A 53 1.62 5.65 -6.34
CA LEU A 53 2.38 6.56 -7.19
C LEU A 53 1.71 6.59 -8.56
N LYS A 54 1.42 7.79 -9.08
CA LYS A 54 1.01 8.01 -10.47
C LYS A 54 2.03 8.94 -11.13
N ILE A 55 2.57 8.54 -12.28
CA ILE A 55 3.53 9.32 -13.06
C ILE A 55 2.84 9.74 -14.35
N PHE A 56 2.73 11.05 -14.55
CA PHE A 56 2.10 11.65 -15.72
C PHE A 56 3.14 12.31 -16.61
N GLN A 57 2.89 12.32 -17.91
CA GLN A 57 3.58 13.18 -18.87
C GLN A 57 2.51 14.04 -19.54
N GLY A 58 2.52 15.34 -19.22
CA GLY A 58 1.33 16.18 -19.42
C GLY A 58 0.14 15.60 -18.63
N ASN A 59 -0.99 15.39 -19.30
CA ASN A 59 -2.20 14.80 -18.69
C ASN A 59 -2.33 13.29 -18.89
N ILE A 60 -1.30 12.63 -19.43
CA ILE A 60 -1.35 11.19 -19.76
C ILE A 60 -0.64 10.40 -18.67
N LEU A 61 -1.38 9.51 -18.00
CA LEU A 61 -0.83 8.54 -17.07
C LEU A 61 0.11 7.58 -17.81
N GLN A 62 1.39 7.63 -17.49
CA GLN A 62 2.39 6.73 -18.04
C GLN A 62 2.45 5.44 -17.23
N LEU A 63 2.61 5.60 -15.92
CA LEU A 63 2.87 4.50 -14.99
C LEU A 63 2.16 4.75 -13.65
N SER A 64 1.75 3.66 -13.02
CA SER A 64 1.30 3.69 -11.64
C SER A 64 1.85 2.51 -10.83
N TYR A 65 2.18 2.79 -9.57
CA TYR A 65 2.65 1.82 -8.59
C TYR A 65 1.72 1.82 -7.38
N MET A 66 1.54 0.64 -6.79
CA MET A 66 0.82 0.43 -5.54
C MET A 66 1.71 -0.41 -4.62
N VAL A 67 2.03 0.08 -3.42
CA VAL A 67 2.97 -0.58 -2.49
C VAL A 67 2.63 -0.26 -1.02
N CYS A 68 3.22 -1.01 -0.09
CA CYS A 68 3.38 -0.60 1.30
C CYS A 68 4.61 0.32 1.39
N GLN A 69 4.43 1.56 1.85
CA GLN A 69 5.46 2.58 1.85
C GLN A 69 5.77 3.04 3.27
N LYS A 70 7.06 3.01 3.64
CA LYS A 70 7.54 3.61 4.89
C LYS A 70 7.44 5.13 4.82
N PHE A 71 7.01 5.73 5.92
CA PHE A 71 6.91 7.19 6.09
C PHE A 71 6.13 7.88 4.95
N CYS A 72 5.05 7.24 4.50
CA CYS A 72 4.23 7.72 3.39
C CYS A 72 3.67 9.12 3.68
N ARG A 73 3.80 10.03 2.72
CA ARG A 73 3.18 11.37 2.72
C ARG A 73 2.58 11.67 1.35
N ASP A 74 1.46 12.39 1.37
CA ASP A 74 0.89 12.96 0.15
C ASP A 74 1.85 14.02 -0.39
N LEU A 75 2.24 13.86 -1.65
CA LEU A 75 3.19 14.77 -2.31
C LEU A 75 2.89 14.80 -3.80
N THR A 76 2.97 15.98 -4.40
CA THR A 76 2.99 16.14 -5.85
C THR A 76 4.22 16.95 -6.21
N PHE A 77 4.99 16.49 -7.19
CA PHE A 77 6.17 17.20 -7.67
C PHE A 77 6.41 16.94 -9.16
N ASP A 78 7.09 17.89 -9.81
CA ASP A 78 7.45 17.80 -11.21
C ASP A 78 8.96 17.57 -11.36
N LEU A 79 9.36 16.62 -12.20
CA LEU A 79 10.74 16.31 -12.51
C LEU A 79 10.85 15.81 -13.96
N ASN A 80 11.79 16.36 -14.75
CA ASN A 80 12.06 15.94 -16.12
C ASN A 80 10.79 15.87 -17.02
N ASN A 81 9.98 16.93 -17.03
CA ASN A 81 8.69 17.00 -17.76
C ASN A 81 7.67 15.91 -17.38
N ARG A 82 7.75 15.39 -16.15
CA ARG A 82 6.80 14.43 -15.60
C ARG A 82 6.28 14.90 -14.25
N THR A 83 5.00 14.67 -14.01
CA THR A 83 4.34 14.94 -12.74
C THR A 83 4.20 13.65 -11.95
N TYR A 84 4.71 13.66 -10.73
CA TYR A 84 4.69 12.54 -9.80
C TYR A 84 3.67 12.84 -8.70
N VAL A 85 2.68 11.97 -8.55
CA VAL A 85 1.62 12.12 -7.55
C VAL A 85 1.67 10.94 -6.59
N HIS A 86 2.03 11.21 -5.34
CA HIS A 86 2.05 10.28 -4.22
C HIS A 86 0.78 10.47 -3.40
N LYS A 87 0.03 9.38 -3.18
CA LYS A 87 -1.14 9.35 -2.31
C LYS A 87 -1.04 8.23 -1.29
N CYS A 88 -1.33 8.55 -0.03
CA CYS A 88 -1.21 7.65 1.10
C CYS A 88 -2.57 7.40 1.76
N CYS A 89 -2.79 6.19 2.24
CA CYS A 89 -4.02 5.85 2.94
C CYS A 89 -3.81 4.71 3.95
N LYS A 90 -4.70 4.63 4.96
CA LYS A 90 -4.55 3.77 6.16
C LYS A 90 -5.78 2.89 6.44
N HIS A 91 -6.39 2.32 5.40
CA HIS A 91 -7.42 1.28 5.52
C HIS A 91 -7.15 0.16 4.53
N ASN A 92 -7.67 -1.04 4.82
CA ASN A 92 -7.37 -2.22 4.01
C ASN A 92 -7.74 -2.00 2.53
N PHE A 93 -6.78 -2.28 1.64
CA PHE A 93 -6.87 -2.17 0.18
C PHE A 93 -7.27 -0.77 -0.35
N CYS A 94 -7.04 0.28 0.44
CA CYS A 94 -7.43 1.64 0.09
C CYS A 94 -6.78 2.19 -1.19
N ASN A 95 -5.61 1.68 -1.54
CA ASN A 95 -4.84 2.09 -2.71
C ASN A 95 -5.32 1.44 -4.02
N LEU A 96 -6.41 0.66 -3.98
CA LEU A 96 -7.03 0.07 -5.16
C LEU A 96 -7.84 1.09 -5.98
N LYS A 97 -8.22 2.25 -5.41
CA LYS A 97 -9.03 3.27 -6.10
C LYS A 97 -8.36 3.69 -7.41
N ILE A 98 -8.97 3.25 -8.52
CA ILE A 98 -8.61 3.54 -9.90
C ILE A 98 -8.84 5.02 -10.16
#